data_AF-A0A7W9CNE8-F1
#
_entry.id   AF-A0A7W9CNE8-F1
#
_cell.length_a   1.000
_cell.length_b   1.000
_cell.length_c   1.000
_cell.angle_alpha   90.00
_cell.angle_beta   90.00
_cell.angle_gamma   90.00
#
_symmetry.space_group_name_H-M   'P 1'
#
loop_
_entity.id
_entity.type
_entity.pdbx_description
1 polymer ?
#
loop_
_entity_poly.entity_id
_entity_poly.type
_entity_poly.pdbx_seq_one_letter_code
_entity_poly.pdbx_strand_id
1 'polypeptide(L)'
;MNGEDLKRMLREAFDARVFNYGDFNLVYGQPSGAGDPWVIGYRHQPLELLLCPVDLEALPEVPVGPDIATVSLGNVATLADTGSGYQVETVTGFRTWFEVSGTPRILLPENLRPTGPGPEDDGTVTLGQEPDAEDFHEFMSHFMDTLESYYRTC
;
A
#
# COMPACT_ATOMS: atom_id res chain seq x y z
N MET A 1 6.21 -5.66 19.79
CA MET A 1 5.13 -4.97 19.05
C MET A 1 4.51 -5.98 18.13
N ASN A 2 3.17 -6.09 18.07
CA ASN A 2 2.50 -7.11 17.25
C ASN A 2 2.08 -6.55 15.88
N GLY A 3 1.66 -7.41 14.95
CA GLY A 3 1.18 -7.00 13.62
C GLY A 3 0.03 -6.00 13.64
N GLU A 4 -0.89 -6.14 14.59
CA GLU A 4 -2.00 -5.19 14.80
C GLU A 4 -1.52 -3.80 15.25
N ASP A 5 -0.49 -3.73 16.10
CA ASP A 5 0.09 -2.46 16.52
C ASP A 5 0.77 -1.75 15.34
N LEU A 6 1.50 -2.51 14.51
CA LEU A 6 2.09 -1.99 13.28
C LEU A 6 1.01 -1.49 12.31
N LYS A 7 -0.07 -2.27 12.09
CA LYS A 7 -1.20 -1.87 11.25
C LYS A 7 -1.79 -0.54 11.70
N ARG A 8 -1.99 -0.38 13.01
CA ARG A 8 -2.52 0.85 13.60
C ARG A 8 -1.57 2.03 13.41
N MET A 9 -0.26 1.85 13.63
CA MET A 9 0.71 2.93 13.40
C MET A 9 0.81 3.33 11.92
N LEU A 10 0.81 2.36 11.00
CA LEU A 10 0.79 2.61 9.56
C LEU A 10 -0.46 3.40 9.17
N ARG A 11 -1.60 3.05 9.77
CA ARG A 11 -2.87 3.76 9.60
C ARG A 11 -2.80 5.19 10.13
N GLU A 12 -2.25 5.40 11.32
CA GLU A 12 -2.06 6.74 11.90
C GLU A 12 -1.10 7.61 11.08
N ALA A 13 -0.01 7.03 10.57
CA ALA A 13 0.93 7.73 9.69
C ALA A 13 0.29 8.10 8.35
N PHE A 14 -0.59 7.26 7.82
CA PHE A 14 -1.37 7.56 6.62
C PHE A 14 -2.41 8.66 6.88
N ASP A 15 -3.17 8.56 7.97
CA ASP A 15 -4.21 9.53 8.37
C ASP A 15 -3.62 10.94 8.57
N ALA A 16 -2.41 11.03 9.15
CA ALA A 16 -1.71 12.29 9.31
C ALA A 16 -1.30 12.94 7.98
N ARG A 17 -1.14 12.16 6.90
CA ARG A 17 -0.71 12.64 5.58
C ARG A 17 -1.88 12.89 4.61
N VAL A 18 -2.98 12.17 4.73
CA VAL A 18 -4.13 12.25 3.82
C VAL A 18 -5.33 12.91 4.51
N PHE A 19 -5.55 14.20 4.20
CA PHE A 19 -6.76 14.91 4.61
C PHE A 19 -8.00 14.28 3.94
N ASN A 20 -8.98 13.83 4.75
CA ASN A 20 -10.21 13.12 4.35
C ASN A 20 -10.06 11.60 4.08
N TYR A 21 -9.28 10.93 4.92
CA TYR A 21 -9.08 9.47 4.88
C TYR A 21 -10.35 8.62 5.08
N GLY A 22 -11.42 9.13 5.69
CA GLY A 22 -12.60 8.33 6.12
C GLY A 22 -13.31 7.49 5.05
N ASP A 23 -13.03 7.73 3.76
CA ASP A 23 -13.61 7.00 2.62
C ASP A 23 -12.64 5.97 1.95
N PHE A 24 -11.41 5.80 2.45
CA PHE A 24 -10.41 4.92 1.84
C PHE A 24 -10.16 3.64 2.65
N ASN A 25 -10.21 2.50 1.97
CA ASN A 25 -9.67 1.24 2.47
C ASN A 25 -8.13 1.27 2.41
N LEU A 26 -7.46 0.63 3.36
CA LEU A 26 -5.99 0.60 3.43
C LEU A 26 -5.48 -0.81 3.27
N VAL A 27 -4.44 -0.95 2.48
CA VAL A 27 -3.67 -2.18 2.39
C VAL A 27 -2.18 -1.86 2.34
N TYR A 28 -1.38 -2.76 2.91
CA TYR A 28 0.07 -2.68 2.84
C TYR A 28 0.57 -3.41 1.59
N GLY A 29 1.26 -2.67 0.73
CA GLY A 29 1.93 -3.18 -0.46
C GLY A 29 3.43 -3.29 -0.22
N GLN A 30 3.99 -4.48 -0.48
CA GLN A 30 5.42 -4.67 -0.53
C GLN A 30 5.94 -4.24 -1.91
N PRO A 31 7.09 -3.57 -2.02
CA PRO A 31 7.68 -3.26 -3.31
C PRO A 31 8.31 -4.54 -3.87
N SER A 32 8.11 -4.83 -5.16
CA SER A 32 8.70 -6.02 -5.80
C SER A 32 10.20 -5.87 -6.14
N GLY A 33 10.91 -5.03 -5.38
CA GLY A 33 12.33 -4.70 -5.60
C GLY A 33 12.95 -3.97 -4.40
N ALA A 34 14.10 -3.32 -4.62
CA ALA A 34 14.73 -2.48 -3.61
C ALA A 34 14.00 -1.13 -3.53
N GLY A 35 13.01 -1.04 -2.66
CA GLY A 35 12.26 0.18 -2.41
C GLY A 35 11.62 0.17 -1.03
N ASP A 36 11.09 1.32 -0.64
CA ASP A 36 10.32 1.43 0.60
C ASP A 36 8.93 0.81 0.43
N PRO A 37 8.37 0.25 1.51
CA PRO A 37 7.01 -0.26 1.47
C PRO A 37 5.98 0.86 1.28
N TRP A 38 4.84 0.46 0.73
CA TRP A 38 3.75 1.39 0.42
C TRP A 38 2.55 1.07 1.29
N VAL A 39 1.96 2.10 1.89
CA VAL A 39 0.59 2.02 2.37
C VAL A 39 -0.30 2.56 1.26
N ILE A 40 -1.15 1.68 0.76
CA ILE A 40 -2.01 1.92 -0.39
C ILE A 40 -3.42 2.20 0.14
N GLY A 41 -3.88 3.43 -0.04
CA GLY A 41 -5.27 3.80 0.15
C GLY A 41 -6.04 3.62 -1.15
N TYR A 42 -7.18 2.95 -1.12
CA TYR A 42 -8.01 2.76 -2.31
C TYR A 42 -9.49 2.98 -1.99
N ARG A 43 -10.25 3.42 -2.99
CA ARG A 43 -11.70 3.61 -2.88
C ARG A 43 -12.40 3.25 -4.18
N HIS A 44 -13.59 2.68 -4.06
CA HIS A 44 -14.35 2.21 -5.22
C HIS A 44 -15.07 3.34 -5.95
N GLN A 45 -15.44 4.43 -5.26
CA GLN A 45 -16.22 5.53 -5.85
C GLN A 45 -15.78 6.90 -5.28
N PRO A 46 -15.12 7.76 -6.09
CA PRO A 46 -14.60 7.50 -7.43
C PRO A 46 -13.43 6.50 -7.40
N LEU A 47 -13.18 5.74 -8.49
CA LEU A 47 -12.07 4.79 -8.59
C LEU A 47 -10.72 5.51 -8.49
N GLU A 48 -10.11 5.40 -7.31
CA GLU A 48 -8.86 6.10 -6.97
C GLU A 48 -8.01 5.27 -6.02
N LEU A 49 -6.71 5.42 -6.19
CA LEU A 49 -5.64 4.73 -5.50
C LEU A 49 -4.58 5.75 -5.09
N LEU A 50 -4.19 5.74 -3.83
CA LEU A 50 -3.18 6.60 -3.22
C LEU A 50 -2.06 5.72 -2.71
N LEU A 51 -0.85 5.89 -3.24
CA LEU A 51 0.32 5.20 -2.75
C LEU A 51 1.13 6.14 -1.87
N CYS A 52 1.17 5.83 -0.59
CA CYS A 52 1.94 6.55 0.40
C CYS A 52 3.21 5.74 0.72
N PRO A 53 4.41 6.25 0.41
CA PRO A 53 5.63 5.59 0.80
C PRO A 53 5.77 5.66 2.32
N VAL A 54 6.14 4.56 2.95
CA VAL A 54 6.35 4.49 4.40
C VAL A 54 7.79 4.10 4.69
N ASP A 55 8.44 4.94 5.49
CA ASP A 55 9.72 4.64 6.09
C ASP A 55 9.49 4.04 7.48
N LEU A 56 9.79 2.75 7.63
CA LEU A 56 9.65 2.04 8.91
C LEU A 56 10.67 2.51 9.95
N GLU A 57 11.83 3.03 9.52
CA GLU A 57 12.86 3.54 10.44
C GLU A 57 12.45 4.88 11.05
N ALA A 58 11.65 5.66 10.33
CA ALA A 58 11.13 6.95 10.79
C ALA A 58 9.92 6.84 11.73
N LEU A 59 9.23 5.70 11.78
CA LEU A 59 8.09 5.50 12.68
C LEU A 59 8.53 5.52 14.17
N PRO A 60 7.69 6.05 15.10
CA PRO A 60 6.32 6.53 14.91
C PRO A 60 6.19 8.00 14.50
N GLU A 61 7.29 8.71 14.23
CA GLU A 61 7.19 10.08 13.73
C GLU A 61 6.57 10.04 12.33
N VAL A 62 5.54 10.87 12.09
CA VAL A 62 4.90 10.98 10.77
C VAL A 62 5.98 11.47 9.82
N PRO A 63 6.52 10.63 8.92
CA PRO A 63 7.59 11.08 8.06
C PRO A 63 7.00 12.16 7.16
N VAL A 64 7.66 13.32 7.12
CA VAL A 64 7.46 14.36 6.10
C VAL A 64 8.12 13.83 4.80
N GLY A 65 7.67 12.65 4.38
CA GLY A 65 8.22 11.85 3.30
C GLY A 65 7.63 12.24 1.94
N PRO A 66 8.23 11.77 0.83
CA PRO A 66 8.04 12.29 -0.52
C PRO A 66 6.60 12.12 -1.03
N ASP A 67 6.27 12.88 -2.09
CA ASP A 67 4.94 13.03 -2.69
C ASP A 67 4.12 11.74 -2.70
N ILE A 68 2.90 11.83 -2.14
CA ILE A 68 1.89 10.78 -2.26
C ILE A 68 1.54 10.65 -3.74
N ALA A 69 1.66 9.44 -4.28
CA ALA A 69 1.29 9.20 -5.66
C ALA A 69 -0.21 8.91 -5.75
N THR A 70 -0.94 9.78 -6.43
CA THR A 70 -2.37 9.57 -6.71
C THR A 70 -2.57 8.98 -8.10
N VAL A 71 -3.33 7.91 -8.16
CA VAL A 71 -3.70 7.18 -9.37
C VAL A 71 -5.22 7.09 -9.43
N SER A 72 -5.78 7.51 -10.55
CA SER A 72 -7.21 7.58 -10.81
C SER A 72 -7.44 7.27 -12.29
N LEU A 73 -8.67 6.97 -12.68
CA LEU A 73 -9.01 6.73 -14.08
C LEU A 73 -8.62 7.89 -15.03
N GLY A 74 -8.54 9.12 -14.52
CA GLY A 74 -8.21 10.29 -15.34
C GLY A 74 -6.71 10.52 -15.58
N ASN A 75 -5.84 9.90 -14.78
CA ASN A 75 -4.39 10.11 -14.86
C ASN A 75 -3.58 8.81 -14.94
N VAL A 76 -4.20 7.65 -14.79
CA VAL A 76 -3.56 6.36 -15.05
C VAL A 76 -3.22 6.24 -16.53
N ALA A 77 -1.96 5.90 -16.82
CA ALA A 77 -1.47 5.67 -18.17
C ALA A 77 -1.48 4.17 -18.49
N THR A 78 -1.09 3.33 -17.53
CA THR A 78 -1.08 1.88 -17.70
C THR A 78 -1.27 1.21 -16.34
N LEU A 79 -2.09 0.16 -16.32
CA LEU A 79 -2.31 -0.70 -15.18
C LEU A 79 -2.15 -2.15 -15.67
N ALA A 80 -1.29 -2.92 -15.03
CA ALA A 80 -1.07 -4.31 -15.41
C ALA A 80 -0.91 -5.21 -14.19
N ASP A 81 -1.51 -6.40 -14.27
CA ASP A 81 -1.29 -7.48 -13.32
C ASP A 81 -0.09 -8.32 -13.77
N THR A 82 0.90 -8.47 -12.89
CA THR A 82 2.11 -9.26 -13.15
C THR A 82 2.01 -10.71 -12.65
N GLY A 83 0.85 -11.10 -12.11
CA GLY A 83 0.56 -12.41 -11.54
C GLY A 83 0.95 -12.56 -10.06
N SER A 84 1.99 -11.85 -9.62
CA SER A 84 2.41 -11.76 -8.21
C SER A 84 2.16 -10.39 -7.59
N GLY A 85 1.75 -9.41 -8.38
CA GLY A 85 1.60 -8.01 -7.96
C GLY A 85 1.05 -7.14 -9.08
N TYR A 86 1.12 -5.84 -8.89
CA TYR A 86 0.55 -4.86 -9.79
C TYR A 86 1.59 -3.84 -10.22
N GLN A 87 1.53 -3.53 -11.52
CA GLN A 87 2.23 -2.42 -12.12
C GLN A 87 1.28 -1.26 -12.33
N VAL A 88 1.67 -0.10 -11.81
CA VAL A 88 0.92 1.13 -12.01
C VAL A 88 1.82 2.17 -12.65
N GLU A 89 1.35 2.76 -13.74
CA GLU A 89 1.99 3.88 -14.42
C GLU A 89 0.95 4.98 -14.64
N THR A 90 1.35 6.22 -14.39
CA THR A 90 0.51 7.41 -14.55
C THR A 90 1.07 8.32 -15.63
N VAL A 91 0.21 9.17 -16.19
CA VAL A 91 0.59 10.17 -17.21
C VAL A 91 1.54 11.23 -16.67
N THR A 92 1.64 11.38 -15.34
CA THR A 92 2.63 12.26 -14.69
C THR A 92 4.05 11.65 -14.69
N GLY A 93 4.21 10.43 -15.19
CA GLY A 93 5.48 9.70 -15.23
C GLY A 93 5.76 8.91 -13.96
N PHE A 94 4.85 8.86 -12.99
CA PHE A 94 4.99 7.98 -11.83
C PHE A 94 4.73 6.53 -12.25
N ARG A 95 5.71 5.67 -12.02
CA ARG A 95 5.66 4.23 -12.29
C ARG A 95 6.20 3.47 -11.09
N THR A 96 5.44 2.49 -10.62
CA THR A 96 5.88 1.60 -9.55
C THR A 96 5.34 0.18 -9.72
N TRP A 97 5.98 -0.75 -9.02
CA TRP A 97 5.57 -2.14 -8.89
C TRP A 97 5.47 -2.49 -7.41
N PHE A 98 4.32 -3.03 -7.03
CA PHE A 98 4.08 -3.49 -5.68
C PHE A 98 3.25 -4.77 -5.69
N GLU A 99 3.39 -5.54 -4.63
CA GLU A 99 2.68 -6.79 -4.39
C GLU A 99 1.90 -6.66 -3.08
N VAL A 100 0.63 -7.05 -3.14
CA VAL A 100 -0.28 -7.03 -1.99
C VAL A 100 -0.52 -8.47 -1.57
N SER A 101 -0.12 -8.78 -0.35
CA SER A 101 -0.33 -10.09 0.27
C SER A 101 -1.25 -9.95 1.48
N GLY A 102 -2.01 -10.99 1.81
CA GLY A 102 -2.86 -11.02 3.00
C GLY A 102 -2.07 -11.13 4.31
N THR A 103 -0.89 -11.75 4.28
CA THR A 103 -0.02 -11.96 5.46
C THR A 103 1.45 -11.58 5.20
N PRO A 104 1.75 -10.32 4.80
CA PRO A 104 3.12 -9.94 4.50
C PRO A 104 3.96 -9.98 5.77
N ARG A 105 5.18 -10.51 5.64
CA ARG A 105 6.20 -10.51 6.71
C ARG A 105 7.05 -9.26 6.56
N ILE A 106 6.98 -8.40 7.56
CA ILE A 106 7.66 -7.11 7.60
C ILE A 106 8.82 -7.21 8.56
N LEU A 107 10.04 -6.93 8.09
CA LEU A 107 11.20 -6.83 8.96
C LEU A 107 11.14 -5.49 9.71
N LEU A 108 11.03 -5.55 11.03
CA LEU A 108 11.03 -4.38 11.89
C LEU A 108 12.47 -3.85 12.08
N PRO A 109 12.68 -2.54 11.88
CA PRO A 109 13.93 -1.88 12.25
C PRO A 109 14.11 -1.86 13.77
N GLU A 110 15.34 -1.70 14.24
CA GLU A 110 15.71 -1.86 15.66
C GLU A 110 14.89 -0.98 16.61
N ASN A 111 14.49 0.22 16.18
CA ASN A 111 13.62 1.15 16.92
C ASN A 111 12.23 0.60 17.24
N LEU A 112 11.71 -0.31 16.40
CA LEU A 112 10.39 -0.93 16.56
C LEU A 112 10.45 -2.38 17.08
N ARG A 113 11.66 -2.95 17.22
CA ARG A 113 11.83 -4.31 17.73
C ARG A 113 11.40 -4.42 19.18
N PRO A 114 10.66 -5.48 19.57
CA PRO A 114 10.32 -5.70 20.97
C PRO A 114 11.59 -5.87 21.81
N THR A 115 11.77 -5.01 22.80
CA THR A 115 12.90 -5.05 23.75
C THR A 115 12.69 -6.13 24.83
N GLY A 116 12.37 -7.36 24.44
CA GLY A 116 12.08 -8.47 25.34
C GLY A 116 12.73 -9.78 24.90
N PRO A 117 13.05 -10.70 25.82
CA PRO A 117 13.61 -12.01 25.46
C PRO A 117 12.49 -12.90 24.92
N GLY A 118 12.13 -12.70 23.66
CA GLY A 118 11.32 -13.65 22.89
C GLY A 118 12.24 -14.72 22.30
N PRO A 119 11.83 -16.01 22.28
CA PRO A 119 12.60 -17.01 21.57
C PRO A 119 12.55 -16.65 20.08
N GLU A 120 13.69 -16.74 19.39
CA GLU A 120 13.76 -16.77 17.92
C GLU A 120 13.03 -15.66 17.14
N ASP A 121 13.01 -14.44 17.67
CA ASP A 121 12.44 -13.28 16.98
C ASP A 121 13.45 -12.77 15.93
N ASP A 122 13.26 -13.18 14.66
CA ASP A 122 14.05 -12.71 13.49
C ASP A 122 13.90 -11.18 13.24
N GLY A 123 13.23 -10.47 14.16
CA GLY A 123 12.81 -9.09 14.03
C GLY A 123 11.69 -8.92 13.01
N THR A 124 11.01 -9.98 12.58
CA THR A 124 9.93 -9.92 11.59
C THR A 124 8.55 -9.99 12.25
N VAL A 125 7.63 -9.17 11.78
CA VAL A 125 6.22 -9.16 12.18
C VAL A 125 5.36 -9.54 10.98
N THR A 126 4.39 -10.43 11.19
CA THR A 126 3.37 -10.76 10.19
C THR A 126 2.19 -9.79 10.34
N LEU A 127 1.80 -9.11 9.27
CA LEU A 127 0.64 -8.22 9.24
C LEU A 127 -0.59 -8.98 8.77
N GLY A 128 -1.66 -9.05 9.56
CA GLY A 128 -2.92 -9.67 9.15
C GLY A 128 -3.82 -8.71 8.37
N GLN A 129 -3.89 -8.88 7.05
CA GLN A 129 -4.71 -8.05 6.16
C GLN A 129 -5.37 -8.86 5.03
N GLU A 130 -5.58 -10.16 5.22
CA GLU A 130 -6.27 -11.05 4.26
C GLU A 130 -7.57 -10.47 3.68
N PRO A 131 -8.55 -10.00 4.49
CA PRO A 131 -9.79 -9.45 3.93
C PRO A 131 -9.55 -8.14 3.15
N ASP A 132 -8.62 -7.30 3.62
CA ASP A 132 -8.30 -6.03 2.96
C ASP A 132 -7.54 -6.26 1.63
N ALA A 133 -6.75 -7.34 1.56
CA ALA A 133 -6.04 -7.76 0.35
C ALA A 133 -7.01 -8.37 -0.68
N GLU A 134 -7.96 -9.21 -0.26
CA GLU A 134 -8.99 -9.76 -1.14
C GLU A 134 -9.84 -8.64 -1.77
N ASP A 135 -10.33 -7.69 -0.96
CA ASP A 135 -11.06 -6.51 -1.43
C ASP A 135 -10.22 -5.66 -2.40
N PHE A 136 -8.92 -5.49 -2.10
CA PHE A 136 -8.00 -4.80 -2.98
C PHE A 136 -7.83 -5.48 -4.35
N HIS A 137 -7.71 -6.81 -4.38
CA HIS A 137 -7.61 -7.56 -5.63
C HIS A 137 -8.88 -7.41 -6.47
N GLU A 138 -10.06 -7.46 -5.84
CA GLU A 138 -11.35 -7.22 -6.52
C GLU A 138 -11.42 -5.79 -7.07
N PHE A 139 -11.02 -4.79 -6.28
CA PHE A 139 -10.90 -3.41 -6.71
C PHE A 139 -9.99 -3.26 -7.93
N MET A 140 -8.80 -3.87 -7.92
CA MET A 140 -7.84 -3.78 -9.02
C MET A 140 -8.36 -4.42 -10.31
N SER A 141 -9.01 -5.59 -10.19
CA SER A 141 -9.71 -6.21 -11.33
C SER A 141 -10.78 -5.28 -11.91
N HIS A 142 -11.65 -4.73 -11.06
CA HIS A 142 -12.68 -3.80 -11.51
C HIS A 142 -12.09 -2.52 -12.13
N PHE A 143 -10.98 -2.00 -11.60
CA PHE A 143 -10.28 -0.84 -12.14
C PHE A 143 -9.76 -1.12 -13.55
N MET A 144 -9.09 -2.27 -13.76
CA MET A 144 -8.58 -2.68 -15.07
C MET A 144 -9.72 -2.89 -16.08
N ASP A 145 -10.80 -3.56 -15.70
CA ASP A 145 -11.98 -3.77 -16.56
C ASP A 145 -12.61 -2.42 -16.97
N THR A 146 -12.68 -1.48 -16.03
CA THR A 146 -13.18 -0.14 -16.30
C THR A 146 -12.27 0.59 -17.28
N LEU A 147 -10.95 0.54 -17.09
CA LEU A 147 -9.99 1.12 -18.03
C LEU A 147 -10.08 0.51 -19.42
N GLU A 148 -10.14 -0.82 -19.54
CA GLU A 148 -10.28 -1.49 -20.84
C GLU A 148 -11.56 -1.03 -21.56
N SER A 149 -12.66 -0.89 -20.82
CA SER A 149 -13.92 -0.35 -21.35
C SER A 149 -13.74 1.07 -21.91
N TYR A 150 -13.03 1.95 -21.20
CA TYR A 150 -12.72 3.30 -21.70
C TYR A 150 -11.89 3.27 -22.99
N TYR A 151 -10.89 2.40 -23.08
CA TYR A 151 -10.06 2.27 -24.29
C TYR A 151 -10.79 1.61 -25.46
N ARG A 152 -11.73 0.70 -25.20
CA ARG A 152 -12.51 0.01 -26.26
C ARG A 152 -13.58 0.91 -26.90
N THR A 153 -13.97 1.99 -26.21
CA THR A 153 -15.01 2.92 -26.65
C THR A 153 -14.45 4.17 -27.35
N CYS A 154 -13.12 4.34 -27.38
CA CYS A 154 -12.41 5.36 -28.16
C CYS A 154 -11.95 4.80 -29.51
#